data_AF-A0A929CQF3-F1
#
_entry.id   AF-A0A929CQF3-F1
#
_cell.length_a   1.000
_cell.length_b   1.000
_cell.length_c   1.000
_cell.angle_alpha   90.00
_cell.angle_beta   90.00
_cell.angle_gamma   90.00
#
_symmetry.space_group_name_H-M   'P 1'
#
loop_
_entity.id
_entity.type
_entity.pdbx_description
1 polymer ?
#
loop_
_entity_poly.entity_id
_entity_poly.type
_entity_poly.pdbx_seq_one_letter_code
_entity_poly.pdbx_strand_id
1 'polypeptide(L)'
;YKDFILRVEFKQEANGNSGVFFRSSLDGTRISGWQVEIAPRGNDSGGIYESYGRGWLAQIKEENEDILKPDEWNELIILVKGNRVMTWLNNELMTDLRDTKIGEAEGVVALQIHEGGGIKVRWRNIYISTP
;
A
#
# COMPACT_ATOMS: atom_id res chain seq x y z
N TYR A 1 -1.77 -11.74 9.49
CA TYR A 1 -2.42 -12.24 8.27
C TYR A 1 -1.37 -12.86 7.35
N LYS A 2 -1.72 -13.99 6.70
CA LYS A 2 -0.90 -14.66 5.71
C LYS A 2 -1.45 -14.39 4.31
N ASP A 3 -2.45 -15.15 3.87
CA ASP A 3 -3.13 -14.91 2.58
C ASP A 3 -4.43 -14.14 2.80
N PHE A 4 -4.63 -13.06 2.05
CA PHE A 4 -5.81 -12.21 2.17
C PHE A 4 -6.00 -11.30 0.96
N ILE A 5 -7.21 -10.74 0.86
CA ILE A 5 -7.52 -9.58 0.04
C ILE A 5 -7.95 -8.47 1.00
N LEU A 6 -7.25 -7.34 0.95
CA LEU A 6 -7.64 -6.12 1.65
C LEU A 6 -8.28 -5.16 0.63
N ARG A 7 -9.44 -4.62 0.98
CA ARG A 7 -10.06 -3.48 0.31
C ARG A 7 -10.11 -2.33 1.29
N VAL A 8 -9.71 -1.16 0.85
CA VAL A 8 -9.76 0.06 1.66
C VAL A 8 -10.00 1.27 0.77
N GLU A 9 -10.81 2.20 1.26
CA GLU A 9 -10.91 3.52 0.64
C GLU A 9 -10.08 4.53 1.41
N PHE A 10 -9.33 5.35 0.66
CA PHE A 10 -8.54 6.43 1.23
C PHE A 10 -8.80 7.76 0.51
N LYS A 11 -8.61 8.85 1.24
CA LYS A 11 -8.62 10.22 0.70
C LYS A 11 -7.39 10.96 1.19
N GLN A 12 -6.54 11.39 0.26
CA GLN A 12 -5.37 12.19 0.55
C GLN A 12 -5.72 13.67 0.39
N GLU A 13 -5.74 14.41 1.51
CA GLU A 13 -6.11 15.83 1.59
C GLU A 13 -4.87 16.76 1.71
N ALA A 14 -3.67 16.19 1.66
CA ALA A 14 -2.41 16.91 1.73
C ALA A 14 -1.29 16.11 1.03
N ASN A 15 -0.21 16.79 0.66
CA ASN A 15 0.90 16.18 -0.08
C ASN A 15 1.84 15.30 0.76
N GLY A 16 1.36 14.77 1.89
CA GLY A 16 2.13 13.87 2.74
C GLY A 16 2.21 12.45 2.17
N ASN A 17 3.24 11.73 2.61
CA ASN A 17 3.45 10.33 2.24
C ASN A 17 2.78 9.38 3.24
N SER A 18 2.13 8.35 2.75
CA SER A 18 1.40 7.35 3.54
C SER A 18 1.56 5.98 2.90
N GLY A 19 1.00 4.95 3.53
CA GLY A 19 1.00 3.62 2.97
C GLY A 19 0.12 2.66 3.74
N VAL A 20 -0.17 1.53 3.11
CA VAL A 20 -0.82 0.38 3.74
C VAL A 20 0.20 -0.74 3.87
N PHE A 21 0.67 -0.97 5.09
CA PHE A 21 1.56 -2.07 5.40
C PHE A 21 0.83 -3.41 5.35
N PHE A 22 1.52 -4.43 4.88
CA PHE A 22 1.08 -5.82 4.85
C PHE A 22 2.22 -6.76 5.26
N ARG A 23 1.88 -7.88 5.89
CA ARG A 23 2.85 -8.89 6.40
C ARG A 23 4.04 -8.26 7.15
N SER A 24 3.79 -7.14 7.82
CA SER A 24 4.84 -6.33 8.45
C SER A 24 4.89 -6.55 9.95
N SER A 25 5.99 -6.14 10.58
CA SER A 25 6.20 -6.21 12.02
C SER A 25 6.11 -4.83 12.67
N LEU A 26 5.72 -4.82 13.94
CA LEU A 26 5.59 -3.63 14.79
C LEU A 26 6.60 -3.72 15.94
N ASP A 27 7.37 -2.66 16.13
CA ASP A 27 8.21 -2.43 17.30
C ASP A 27 7.95 -1.02 17.84
N GLY A 28 7.11 -0.94 18.88
CA GLY A 28 6.57 0.33 19.36
C GLY A 28 5.80 1.07 18.25
N THR A 29 6.29 2.24 17.85
CA THR A 29 5.72 3.04 16.74
C THR A 29 6.39 2.77 15.40
N ARG A 30 7.43 1.93 15.34
CA ARG A 30 8.12 1.59 14.09
C ARG A 30 7.44 0.40 13.44
N ILE A 31 7.12 0.55 12.15
CA ILE A 31 6.64 -0.54 11.29
C ILE A 31 7.75 -0.90 10.32
N SER A 32 8.13 -2.19 10.25
CA SER A 32 9.13 -2.69 9.30
C SER A 32 8.54 -3.80 8.45
N GLY A 33 8.85 -3.78 7.15
CA GLY A 33 8.27 -4.71 6.18
C GLY A 33 7.66 -4.00 4.99
N TRP A 34 6.72 -4.69 4.33
CA TRP A 34 6.17 -4.25 3.05
C TRP A 34 4.97 -3.34 3.20
N GLN A 35 4.91 -2.33 2.34
CA GLN A 35 3.78 -1.44 2.20
C GLN A 35 3.41 -1.25 0.74
N VAL A 36 2.13 -0.93 0.54
CA VAL A 36 1.66 -0.31 -0.69
C VAL A 36 1.67 1.19 -0.50
N GLU A 37 2.37 1.89 -1.39
CA GLU A 37 2.60 3.33 -1.32
C GLU A 37 1.30 4.12 -1.55
N ILE A 38 1.09 5.19 -0.78
CA ILE A 38 0.10 6.24 -1.04
C ILE A 38 0.80 7.58 -0.94
N ALA A 39 1.01 8.20 -2.07
CA ALA A 39 1.73 9.46 -2.20
C ALA A 39 1.09 10.35 -3.27
N PRO A 40 1.40 11.66 -3.30
CA PRO A 40 0.91 12.57 -4.34
C PRO A 40 1.24 12.06 -5.74
N ARG A 41 0.46 12.47 -6.73
CA ARG A 41 0.68 12.14 -8.15
C ARG A 41 2.16 12.35 -8.55
N GLY A 42 2.71 11.42 -9.33
CA GLY A 42 4.11 11.37 -9.73
C GLY A 42 5.03 10.69 -8.71
N ASN A 43 4.46 9.98 -7.72
CA ASN A 43 5.22 9.31 -6.65
C ASN A 43 4.68 7.90 -6.38
N ASP A 44 4.29 7.17 -7.43
CA ASP A 44 4.11 5.71 -7.39
C ASP A 44 2.98 5.20 -6.45
N SER A 45 1.87 5.94 -6.30
CA SER A 45 0.70 5.45 -5.54
C SER A 45 0.21 4.10 -6.06
N GLY A 46 0.18 3.08 -5.19
CA GLY A 46 -0.12 1.69 -5.56
C GLY A 46 1.11 0.81 -5.81
N GLY A 47 2.32 1.38 -5.80
CA GLY A 47 3.59 0.67 -5.83
C GLY A 47 3.90 -0.08 -4.53
N ILE A 48 4.90 -0.95 -4.54
CA ILE A 48 5.31 -1.77 -3.38
C ILE A 48 6.72 -1.36 -2.92
N TYR A 49 6.80 -1.00 -1.64
CA TYR A 49 8.02 -0.59 -0.97
C TYR A 49 8.27 -1.43 0.29
N GLU A 50 9.52 -1.73 0.62
CA GLU A 50 9.91 -2.43 1.83
C GLU A 50 10.65 -1.49 2.80
N SER A 51 9.93 -0.99 3.81
CA SER A 51 10.46 -0.10 4.83
C SER A 51 11.46 -0.81 5.73
N TYR A 52 12.60 -0.17 5.94
CA TYR A 52 13.75 -0.72 6.67
C TYR A 52 14.30 -2.04 6.09
N GLY A 53 14.04 -2.28 4.80
CA GLY A 53 14.57 -3.41 4.04
C GLY A 53 15.18 -2.93 2.73
N ARG A 54 14.71 -3.49 1.62
CA ARG A 54 15.23 -3.32 0.26
C ARG A 54 14.80 -2.02 -0.42
N GLY A 55 13.83 -1.30 0.12
CA GLY A 55 13.26 -0.12 -0.54
C GLY A 55 12.25 -0.50 -1.63
N TRP A 56 12.28 0.18 -2.78
CA TRP A 56 11.35 -0.06 -3.89
C TRP A 56 11.48 -1.49 -4.45
N LEU A 57 10.37 -2.24 -4.40
CA LEU A 57 10.27 -3.59 -4.97
C LEU A 57 9.51 -3.60 -6.29
N ALA A 58 8.49 -2.74 -6.42
CA ALA A 58 7.73 -2.54 -7.64
C ALA A 58 7.22 -1.10 -7.71
N GLN A 59 7.65 -0.35 -8.71
CA GLN A 59 7.06 0.95 -9.07
C GLN A 59 5.89 0.74 -10.04
N ILE A 60 5.01 1.72 -10.14
CA ILE A 60 3.89 1.65 -11.09
C ILE A 60 4.38 2.02 -12.49
N LYS A 61 3.54 1.79 -13.51
CA LYS A 61 3.80 2.35 -14.84
C LYS A 61 3.58 3.86 -14.81
N GLU A 62 4.39 4.61 -15.55
CA GLU A 62 4.27 6.07 -15.65
C GLU A 62 2.86 6.49 -16.10
N GLU A 63 2.25 5.77 -17.04
CA GLU A 63 0.88 6.02 -17.50
C GLU A 63 -0.20 5.86 -16.40
N ASN A 64 0.12 5.20 -15.29
CA ASN A 64 -0.82 4.95 -14.20
C ASN A 64 -0.76 6.03 -13.10
N GLU A 65 0.15 7.00 -13.17
CA GLU A 65 0.24 8.08 -12.17
C GLU A 65 -1.05 8.93 -12.10
N ASP A 66 -1.76 9.06 -13.21
CA ASP A 66 -3.00 9.83 -13.29
C ASP A 66 -4.24 9.07 -12.75
N ILE A 67 -4.10 7.80 -12.36
CA ILE A 67 -5.18 7.00 -11.77
C ILE A 67 -5.56 7.49 -10.37
N LEU A 68 -4.58 8.02 -9.62
CA LEU A 68 -4.85 8.65 -8.34
C LEU A 68 -5.73 9.90 -8.54
N LYS A 69 -6.81 9.98 -7.76
CA LYS A 69 -7.71 11.14 -7.70
C LYS A 69 -7.38 11.97 -6.45
N PRO A 70 -6.63 13.07 -6.57
CA PRO A 70 -6.29 13.93 -5.43
C PRO A 70 -7.56 14.52 -4.81
N ASP A 71 -7.56 14.72 -3.49
CA ASP A 71 -8.70 15.30 -2.75
C ASP A 71 -10.05 14.56 -2.94
N GLU A 72 -10.01 13.32 -3.41
CA GLU A 72 -11.16 12.44 -3.60
C GLU A 72 -10.95 11.07 -2.93
N TRP A 73 -12.04 10.32 -2.80
CA TRP A 73 -11.96 8.93 -2.36
C TRP A 73 -11.44 8.03 -3.47
N ASN A 74 -10.42 7.26 -3.13
CA ASN A 74 -9.77 6.26 -3.97
C ASN A 74 -9.98 4.88 -3.36
N GLU A 75 -10.32 3.87 -4.16
CA GLU A 75 -10.35 2.48 -3.72
C GLU A 75 -8.98 1.86 -3.97
N LEU A 76 -8.38 1.29 -2.92
CA LEU A 76 -7.18 0.47 -3.00
C LEU A 76 -7.54 -0.98 -2.67
N ILE A 77 -7.13 -1.89 -3.54
CA ILE A 77 -7.24 -3.34 -3.33
C ILE A 77 -5.84 -3.94 -3.29
N ILE A 78 -5.56 -4.74 -2.27
CA ILE A 78 -4.29 -5.46 -2.11
C ILE A 78 -4.60 -6.94 -2.00
N LEU A 79 -4.19 -7.73 -2.99
CA LEU A 79 -4.17 -9.19 -2.90
C LEU A 79 -2.79 -9.62 -2.46
N VAL A 80 -2.74 -10.40 -1.38
CA VAL A 80 -1.51 -11.05 -0.90
C VAL A 80 -1.79 -12.54 -0.81
N LYS A 81 -1.17 -13.35 -1.68
CA LYS A 81 -1.41 -14.80 -1.75
C LYS A 81 -0.13 -15.55 -2.04
N GLY A 82 0.33 -16.36 -1.09
CA GLY A 82 1.65 -16.99 -1.18
C GLY A 82 2.72 -15.91 -1.43
N ASN A 83 3.56 -16.09 -2.44
CA ASN A 83 4.58 -15.11 -2.83
C ASN A 83 4.10 -14.03 -3.81
N ARG A 84 2.81 -13.98 -4.15
CA ARG A 84 2.26 -13.01 -5.11
C ARG A 84 1.55 -11.86 -4.39
N VAL A 85 1.87 -10.63 -4.81
CA VAL A 85 1.20 -9.41 -4.38
C VAL A 85 0.69 -8.68 -5.61
N MET A 86 -0.59 -8.34 -5.61
CA MET A 86 -1.19 -7.50 -6.63
C MET A 86 -1.88 -6.30 -6.00
N THR A 87 -1.76 -5.15 -6.64
CA THR A 87 -2.38 -3.91 -6.18
C THR A 87 -3.27 -3.32 -7.28
N TRP A 88 -4.45 -2.83 -6.88
CA TRP A 88 -5.33 -2.06 -7.78
C TRP A 88 -5.68 -0.75 -7.14
N LEU A 89 -5.67 0.32 -7.94
CA LEU A 89 -6.14 1.64 -7.55
C LEU A 89 -7.29 2.02 -8.49
N ASN A 90 -8.46 2.31 -7.94
CA ASN A 90 -9.65 2.70 -8.73
C ASN A 90 -9.97 1.74 -9.90
N ASN A 91 -9.91 0.42 -9.64
CA ASN A 91 -10.06 -0.68 -10.61
C ASN A 91 -8.94 -0.85 -11.65
N GLU A 92 -7.90 -0.01 -11.66
CA GLU A 92 -6.74 -0.17 -12.53
C GLU A 92 -5.66 -1.01 -11.83
N LEU A 93 -5.03 -1.95 -12.54
CA LEU A 93 -3.96 -2.77 -11.99
C LEU A 93 -2.67 -1.94 -11.90
N MET A 94 -2.11 -1.80 -10.70
CA MET A 94 -0.92 -0.99 -10.47
C MET A 94 0.35 -1.84 -10.47
N THR A 95 0.35 -2.98 -9.75
CA THR A 95 1.49 -3.91 -9.71
C THR A 95 1.03 -5.38 -9.65
N ASP A 96 1.88 -6.29 -10.16
CA ASP A 96 1.79 -7.75 -9.99
C ASP A 96 3.20 -8.30 -9.69
N LEU A 97 3.55 -8.30 -8.41
CA LEU A 97 4.86 -8.71 -7.91
C LEU A 97 4.84 -10.17 -7.46
N ARG A 98 5.93 -10.90 -7.76
CA ARG A 98 6.25 -12.18 -7.11
C ARG A 98 7.54 -12.04 -6.31
N ASP A 99 7.47 -12.29 -5.01
CA ASP A 99 8.59 -12.14 -4.10
C ASP A 99 8.59 -13.25 -3.03
N THR A 100 9.65 -14.06 -3.03
CA THR A 100 9.74 -15.21 -2.11
C THR A 100 9.81 -14.79 -0.64
N LYS A 101 10.48 -13.67 -0.32
CA LYS A 101 10.57 -13.19 1.07
C LYS A 101 9.21 -12.73 1.59
N ILE A 102 8.43 -12.05 0.75
CA ILE A 102 7.03 -11.76 1.07
C ILE A 102 6.29 -13.08 1.33
N GLY A 103 6.47 -14.07 0.45
CA GLY A 103 5.82 -15.38 0.51
C GLY A 103 6.01 -16.17 1.81
N GLU A 104 7.18 -16.02 2.43
CA GLU A 104 7.52 -16.68 3.69
C GLU A 104 7.02 -15.92 4.93
N ALA A 105 6.60 -14.67 4.74
CA ALA A 105 6.23 -13.80 5.85
C ALA A 105 4.75 -13.88 6.23
N GLU A 106 4.50 -13.54 7.49
CA GLU A 106 3.19 -13.20 8.03
C GLU A 106 3.35 -12.01 8.96
N GLY A 107 2.29 -11.24 9.16
CA GLY A 107 2.38 -10.07 10.02
C GLY A 107 1.10 -9.25 10.05
N VAL A 108 1.23 -8.02 10.51
CA VAL A 108 0.09 -7.11 10.63
C VAL A 108 -0.24 -6.44 9.31
N VAL A 109 -1.47 -5.91 9.24
CA VAL A 109 -1.84 -4.83 8.33
C VAL A 109 -1.87 -3.55 9.16
N ALA A 110 -1.24 -2.48 8.67
CA ALA A 110 -1.20 -1.20 9.38
C ALA A 110 -1.33 -0.03 8.40
N LEU A 111 -1.94 1.05 8.86
CA LEU A 111 -2.12 2.28 8.10
C LEU A 111 -1.08 3.28 8.59
N GLN A 112 -0.25 3.78 7.70
CA GLN A 112 0.83 4.70 8.06
C GLN A 112 0.31 6.14 8.20
N ILE A 113 0.87 6.87 9.15
CA ILE A 113 0.95 8.33 9.11
C ILE A 113 2.44 8.65 9.23
N HIS A 114 3.03 9.11 8.13
CA HIS A 114 4.43 9.49 8.08
C HIS A 114 4.59 11.01 8.05
N GLU A 115 5.41 11.55 7.15
CA GLU A 115 5.85 12.94 7.14
C GLU A 115 5.57 13.66 5.81
N GLY A 116 5.84 14.97 5.80
CA GLY A 116 5.72 15.83 4.61
C GLY A 116 4.37 16.55 4.47
N GLY A 117 4.42 17.80 4.02
CA GLY A 117 3.28 18.53 3.45
C GLY A 117 2.03 18.74 4.33
N GLY A 118 2.09 18.50 5.65
CA GLY A 118 0.93 18.58 6.53
C GLY A 118 0.01 17.35 6.45
N ILE A 119 0.61 16.16 6.29
CA ILE A 119 -0.05 14.87 6.08
C ILE A 119 -1.47 14.76 6.63
N LYS A 120 -2.40 14.46 5.72
CA LYS A 120 -3.81 14.32 6.05
C LYS A 120 -4.43 13.27 5.15
N VAL A 121 -4.47 12.04 5.66
CA VAL A 121 -5.09 10.91 4.98
C VAL A 121 -6.29 10.44 5.79
N ARG A 122 -7.42 10.25 5.12
CA ARG A 122 -8.62 9.66 5.70
C ARG A 122 -8.80 8.26 5.15
N TRP A 123 -9.36 7.39 5.98
CA TRP A 123 -9.59 6.00 5.66
C TRP A 123 -11.05 5.64 5.97
N ARG A 124 -11.68 4.81 5.13
CA ARG A 124 -12.99 4.22 5.40
C ARG A 124 -13.12 2.88 4.67
N ASN A 125 -14.21 2.16 4.96
CA ASN A 125 -14.58 0.94 4.23
C ASN A 125 -13.42 -0.08 4.17
N ILE A 126 -12.80 -0.34 5.31
CA ILE A 126 -11.67 -1.27 5.44
C ILE A 126 -12.23 -2.68 5.62
N TYR A 127 -12.03 -3.54 4.63
CA TYR A 127 -12.49 -4.93 4.64
C TYR A 127 -11.33 -5.87 4.33
N ILE A 128 -11.18 -6.90 5.14
CA ILE A 128 -10.23 -7.99 4.88
C ILE A 128 -10.98 -9.30 4.72
N SER A 129 -10.69 -10.02 3.64
CA SER A 129 -11.20 -11.36 3.40
C SER A 129 -10.05 -12.34 3.25
N THR A 130 -10.12 -13.47 3.94
CA THR A 130 -9.18 -14.57 3.79
C THR A 130 -9.80 -15.66 2.90
N PRO A 131 -9.04 -16.26 1.97
CA PRO A 131 -9.50 -17.39 1.18
C PRO A 131 -9.72 -18.66 2.03
#